data_AF-A0A7W7Q9W3-F1
#
_entry.id   AF-A0A7W7Q9W3-F1
#
_cell.length_a   1.000
_cell.length_b   1.000
_cell.length_c   1.000
_cell.angle_alpha   90.00
_cell.angle_beta   90.00
_cell.angle_gamma   90.00
#
_symmetry.space_group_name_H-M   'P 1'
#
loop_
_entity.id
_entity.type
_entity.pdbx_description
1 polymer ?
#
loop_
_entity_poly.entity_id
_entity_poly.type
_entity_poly.pdbx_seq_one_letter_code
_entity_poly.pdbx_strand_id
1 'polypeptide(L)'
;MNGTRRTTVVYAVVLGVLVAAAGAFVALFLIERSAASEVGGQVTVTERELSGARDRLGTARSTVDELADDEQVLRDEVDALRACADPTKASIDAVRAGDDQALSDSIDQMILYCGR
;
A
#
# COMPACT_ATOMS: atom_id res chain seq x y z
N MET A 1 -69.33 45.81 17.22
CA MET A 1 -68.83 44.41 17.28
C MET A 1 -67.86 44.07 16.13
N ASN A 2 -66.99 45.01 15.69
CA ASN A 2 -66.05 44.77 14.57
C ASN A 2 -64.59 44.51 15.00
N GLY A 3 -64.23 44.74 16.26
CA GLY A 3 -62.86 44.54 16.76
C GLY A 3 -62.47 43.06 16.87
N THR A 4 -63.39 42.21 17.33
CA THR A 4 -63.12 40.79 17.64
C THR A 4 -62.88 39.93 16.39
N ARG A 5 -63.58 40.21 15.27
CA ARG A 5 -63.37 39.47 14.00
C ARG A 5 -61.99 39.74 13.40
N ARG A 6 -61.51 40.99 13.47
CA ARG A 6 -60.20 41.37 12.93
C ARG A 6 -59.06 40.71 13.70
N THR A 7 -59.15 40.67 15.03
CA THR A 7 -58.17 39.98 15.87
C THR A 7 -58.13 38.48 15.59
N THR A 8 -59.28 37.81 15.44
CA THR A 8 -59.32 36.37 15.14
C THR A 8 -58.70 36.06 13.78
N VAL A 9 -58.95 36.88 12.77
CA VAL A 9 -58.32 36.71 11.44
C VAL A 9 -56.81 36.91 11.50
N VAL A 10 -56.33 37.93 12.23
CA VAL A 10 -54.89 38.16 12.41
C VAL A 10 -54.23 36.99 13.15
N TYR A 11 -54.84 36.47 14.22
CA TYR A 11 -54.31 35.30 14.94
C TYR A 11 -54.29 34.04 14.05
N ALA A 12 -55.32 33.82 13.24
CA ALA A 12 -55.36 32.67 12.32
C ALA A 12 -54.25 32.75 11.26
N VAL A 13 -53.97 33.94 10.73
CA VAL A 13 -52.87 34.15 9.77
C VAL A 13 -51.51 33.94 10.45
N VAL A 14 -51.30 34.49 11.65
CA VAL A 14 -50.05 34.31 12.40
C VAL A 14 -49.81 32.83 12.74
N LEU A 15 -50.85 32.11 13.17
CA LEU A 15 -50.76 30.66 13.40
C LEU A 15 -50.45 29.90 12.12
N GLY A 16 -51.10 30.24 11.00
CA GLY A 16 -50.82 29.62 9.70
C GLY A 16 -49.36 29.82 9.27
N VAL A 17 -48.82 31.03 9.45
CA VAL A 17 -47.40 31.33 9.15
C VAL A 17 -46.46 30.58 10.07
N LEU A 18 -46.76 30.49 11.37
CA LEU A 18 -45.94 29.74 12.33
C LEU A 18 -45.90 28.24 12.02
N VAL A 19 -47.05 27.65 11.66
CA VAL A 19 -47.12 26.24 11.26
C VAL A 19 -46.34 26.00 9.98
N ALA A 20 -46.45 26.88 8.99
CA ALA A 20 -45.69 26.79 7.75
C ALA A 20 -44.17 26.91 8.00
N ALA A 21 -43.75 27.86 8.86
CA ALA A 21 -42.35 28.04 9.23
C ALA A 21 -41.78 26.83 9.97
N ALA A 22 -42.53 26.26 10.92
CA ALA A 22 -42.14 25.04 11.62
C ALA A 22 -42.02 23.85 10.66
N GLY A 23 -42.95 23.70 9.72
CA GLY A 23 -42.89 22.66 8.69
C GLY A 23 -41.65 22.78 7.80
N ALA A 24 -41.34 23.99 7.33
CA ALA A 24 -40.15 24.25 6.54
C ALA A 24 -38.85 23.98 7.31
N PHE A 25 -38.79 24.36 8.59
CA PHE A 25 -37.63 24.09 9.45
C PHE A 25 -37.38 22.60 9.63
N VAL A 26 -38.43 21.81 9.89
CA VAL A 26 -38.30 20.35 10.03
C VAL A 26 -37.83 19.70 8.72
N ALA A 27 -38.37 20.14 7.58
CA ALA A 27 -37.95 19.61 6.28
C ALA A 27 -36.46 19.88 6.01
N LEU A 28 -35.99 21.11 6.25
CA LEU A 28 -34.58 21.47 6.11
C LEU A 28 -33.68 20.67 7.08
N PHE A 29 -34.09 20.54 8.34
CA PHE A 29 -33.35 19.78 9.34
C PHE A 29 -33.19 18.29 8.95
N LEU A 30 -34.24 17.68 8.40
CA LEU A 30 -34.16 16.29 7.94
C LEU A 30 -33.24 16.13 6.72
N ILE A 31 -33.28 17.07 5.78
CA ILE A 31 -32.38 17.07 4.62
C ILE A 31 -30.92 17.17 5.08
N GLU A 32 -30.62 18.12 5.96
CA GLU A 32 -29.26 18.31 6.48
C GLU A 32 -28.76 17.09 7.25
N ARG A 33 -29.63 16.46 8.04
CA ARG A 33 -29.29 15.21 8.75
C ARG A 33 -29.04 14.04 7.81
N SER A 34 -29.82 13.91 6.73
CA SER A 34 -29.58 12.88 5.72
C SER A 34 -28.25 13.09 4.99
N ALA A 35 -27.94 14.33 4.59
CA ALA A 35 -26.67 14.67 3.96
C ALA A 35 -25.48 14.40 4.89
N ALA A 36 -25.58 14.79 6.16
CA ALA A 36 -24.55 14.51 7.16
C ALA A 36 -24.33 13.00 7.37
N SER A 37 -25.41 12.22 7.39
CA SER A 37 -25.33 10.75 7.50
C SER A 37 -24.67 10.11 6.28
N GLU A 38 -24.98 10.59 5.08
CA GLU A 38 -24.39 10.09 3.84
C GLU A 38 -22.90 10.41 3.75
N VAL A 39 -22.52 11.66 4.07
CA VAL A 39 -21.11 12.07 4.14
C VAL A 39 -20.37 11.24 5.19
N GLY A 40 -20.95 11.01 6.37
CA GLY A 40 -20.34 10.15 7.40
C GLY A 40 -20.14 8.71 6.93
N GLY A 41 -21.10 8.16 6.18
CA GLY A 41 -20.98 6.85 5.56
C GLY A 41 -19.85 6.78 4.54
N GLN A 42 -19.76 7.77 3.64
CA GLN A 42 -18.68 7.86 2.65
C GLN A 42 -17.30 7.99 3.32
N VAL A 43 -17.16 8.87 4.31
CA VAL A 43 -15.90 9.02 5.07
C VAL A 43 -15.48 7.70 5.70
N THR A 44 -16.41 6.97 6.32
CA THR A 44 -16.10 5.67 6.95
C THR A 44 -15.62 4.64 5.91
N VAL A 45 -16.22 4.62 4.72
CA VAL A 45 -15.77 3.73 3.63
C VAL A 45 -14.38 4.14 3.15
N THR A 46 -14.16 5.42 2.87
CA THR A 46 -12.87 5.94 2.44
C THR A 46 -11.77 5.70 3.48
N GLU A 47 -12.06 5.81 4.77
CA GLU A 47 -11.10 5.51 5.84
C GLU A 47 -10.71 4.03 5.84
N ARG A 48 -11.67 3.11 5.64
CA ARG A 48 -11.38 1.67 5.54
C ARG A 48 -10.55 1.36 4.29
N GLU A 49 -10.90 1.96 3.16
CA GLU A 49 -10.13 1.79 1.92
C GLU A 49 -8.71 2.32 2.07
N LEU A 50 -8.53 3.48 2.71
CA LEU A 50 -7.23 4.07 2.97
C LEU A 50 -6.40 3.20 3.94
N SER A 51 -7.02 2.64 4.97
CA SER A 51 -6.37 1.68 5.86
C SER A 51 -5.90 0.45 5.08
N GLY A 52 -6.79 -0.16 4.28
CA GLY A 52 -6.44 -1.32 3.48
C GLY A 52 -5.36 -1.04 2.43
N ALA A 53 -5.35 0.17 1.86
CA ALA A 53 -4.28 0.60 0.96
C ALA A 53 -2.94 0.74 1.67
N ARG A 54 -2.92 1.29 2.90
CA ARG A 54 -1.71 1.41 3.72
C ARG A 54 -1.15 0.03 4.09
N ASP A 55 -2.00 -0.90 4.48
CA ASP A 55 -1.58 -2.27 4.83
C ASP A 55 -0.95 -2.96 3.61
N ARG A 56 -1.58 -2.88 2.43
CA ARG A 56 -1.03 -3.43 1.19
C ARG A 56 0.31 -2.79 0.83
N LEU A 57 0.46 -1.49 1.02
CA LEU A 57 1.70 -0.78 0.75
C LEU A 57 2.81 -1.20 1.74
N GLY A 58 2.46 -1.44 3.00
CA GLY A 58 3.36 -2.01 4.00
C GLY A 58 3.86 -3.40 3.59
N THR A 59 2.95 -4.29 3.20
CA THR A 59 3.32 -5.63 2.69
C THR A 59 4.19 -5.54 1.45
N ALA A 60 3.80 -4.74 0.46
CA ALA A 60 4.57 -4.59 -0.78
C ALA A 60 6.00 -4.07 -0.51
N ARG A 61 6.16 -3.14 0.44
CA ARG A 61 7.48 -2.66 0.84
C ARG A 61 8.33 -3.75 1.47
N SER A 62 7.76 -4.53 2.39
CA SER A 62 8.46 -5.67 2.99
C SER A 62 8.91 -6.69 1.95
N THR A 63 8.06 -6.99 0.96
CA THR A 63 8.41 -7.90 -0.14
C THR A 63 9.53 -7.34 -1.01
N VAL A 64 9.52 -6.04 -1.30
CA VAL A 64 10.61 -5.40 -2.06
C VAL A 64 11.94 -5.47 -1.30
N ASP A 65 11.92 -5.24 0.01
CA ASP A 65 13.12 -5.31 0.84
C ASP A 65 13.69 -6.75 0.85
N GLU A 66 12.84 -7.77 1.01
CA GLU A 66 13.23 -9.19 0.94
C GLU A 66 13.80 -9.57 -0.43
N LEU A 67 13.17 -9.13 -1.52
CA LEU A 67 13.69 -9.36 -2.88
C LEU A 67 15.05 -8.70 -3.13
N ALA A 68 15.31 -7.55 -2.51
CA ALA A 68 16.60 -6.88 -2.62
C ALA A 68 17.71 -7.65 -1.90
N ASP A 69 17.41 -8.21 -0.72
CA ASP A 69 18.32 -9.09 0.02
C ASP A 69 18.60 -10.37 -0.77
N ASP A 70 17.56 -11.01 -1.32
CA ASP A 70 17.71 -12.19 -2.18
C ASP A 70 18.54 -11.88 -3.43
N GLU A 71 18.30 -10.75 -4.09
CA GLU A 71 19.09 -10.32 -5.25
C GLU A 71 20.57 -10.17 -4.89
N GLN A 72 20.88 -9.62 -3.72
CA GLN A 72 22.26 -9.48 -3.27
C GLN A 72 22.91 -10.85 -3.03
N VAL A 73 22.21 -11.77 -2.36
CA VAL A 73 22.70 -13.14 -2.14
C VAL A 73 22.97 -13.84 -3.48
N LEU A 74 22.04 -13.76 -4.43
CA LEU A 74 22.22 -14.39 -5.75
C LEU A 74 23.40 -13.78 -6.52
N ARG A 75 23.62 -12.47 -6.41
CA ARG A 75 24.79 -11.82 -7.03
C ARG A 75 26.09 -12.33 -6.43
N ASP A 76 26.16 -12.44 -5.10
CA ASP A 76 27.33 -12.96 -4.40
C ASP A 76 27.61 -14.42 -4.78
N GLU A 77 26.57 -15.26 -4.87
CA GLU A 77 26.68 -16.64 -5.35
C GLU A 77 27.20 -16.71 -6.79
N VAL A 78 26.67 -15.89 -7.70
CA VAL A 78 27.12 -15.84 -9.09
C VAL A 78 28.58 -15.42 -9.18
N ASP A 79 29.02 -14.45 -8.38
CA ASP A 79 30.40 -13.99 -8.39
C ASP A 79 31.35 -15.05 -7.80
N ALA A 80 30.93 -15.80 -6.78
CA ALA A 80 31.66 -16.96 -6.28
C ALA A 80 31.79 -18.07 -7.36
N LEU A 81 30.69 -18.40 -8.04
CA LEU A 81 30.69 -19.36 -9.16
C LEU A 81 31.61 -18.92 -10.30
N ARG A 82 31.66 -17.62 -10.62
CA ARG A 82 32.59 -17.08 -11.63
C ARG A 82 34.04 -17.17 -11.20
N ALA A 83 34.34 -16.83 -9.95
CA ALA A 83 35.69 -16.96 -9.38
C ALA A 83 36.19 -18.40 -9.45
N CYS A 84 35.27 -19.37 -9.38
CA CYS A 84 35.55 -20.79 -9.55
C CYS A 84 35.77 -21.27 -10.98
N ALA A 85 35.16 -20.62 -11.95
CA ALA A 85 35.13 -21.11 -13.33
C ALA A 85 36.53 -21.07 -13.97
N ASP A 86 37.29 -20.00 -13.71
CA ASP A 86 38.63 -19.81 -14.27
C ASP A 86 39.66 -20.86 -13.79
N PRO A 87 39.85 -21.10 -12.48
CA PRO A 87 40.76 -22.15 -12.01
C PRO A 87 40.29 -23.56 -12.41
N THR A 88 38.97 -23.80 -12.46
CA THR A 88 38.42 -25.06 -12.99
C THR A 88 38.79 -25.27 -14.45
N LYS A 89 38.73 -24.21 -15.27
CA LYS A 89 39.13 -24.28 -16.68
C LYS A 89 40.64 -24.49 -16.82
N ALA A 90 41.43 -23.78 -16.02
CA ALA A 90 42.88 -23.92 -16.00
C ALA A 90 43.32 -25.34 -15.65
N SER A 91 42.64 -25.99 -14.69
CA SER A 91 42.95 -27.38 -14.32
C SER A 91 42.65 -28.36 -15.46
N ILE A 92 41.54 -28.18 -16.18
CA ILE A 92 41.20 -28.99 -17.35
C ILE A 92 42.25 -28.81 -18.46
N ASP A 93 42.68 -27.57 -18.70
CA ASP A 93 43.68 -27.27 -19.72
C ASP A 93 45.07 -27.83 -19.35
N ALA A 94 45.45 -27.78 -18.07
CA ALA A 94 46.68 -28.39 -17.56
C ALA A 94 46.68 -29.93 -17.70
N VAL A 95 45.57 -30.60 -17.37
CA VAL A 95 45.41 -32.06 -17.58
C VAL A 95 45.56 -32.41 -19.06
N ARG A 96 44.99 -31.61 -19.97
CA ARG A 96 45.11 -31.83 -21.42
C ARG A 96 46.54 -31.63 -21.92
N ALA A 97 47.27 -30.69 -21.34
CA ALA A 97 48.66 -30.43 -21.67
C ALA A 97 49.63 -31.45 -21.06
N GLY A 98 49.20 -32.22 -20.05
CA GLY A 98 50.07 -33.11 -19.28
C GLY A 98 51.05 -32.33 -18.39
N ASP A 99 50.66 -31.15 -17.92
CA ASP A 99 51.47 -30.27 -17.08
C ASP A 99 51.04 -30.41 -15.60
N ASP A 100 51.77 -31.26 -14.87
CA ASP A 100 51.49 -31.55 -13.45
C ASP A 100 51.68 -30.32 -12.56
N GLN A 101 52.57 -29.39 -12.92
CA GLN A 101 52.83 -28.17 -12.15
C GLN A 101 51.65 -27.20 -12.31
N ALA A 102 51.22 -26.96 -13.56
CA ALA A 102 50.06 -26.13 -13.85
C ALA A 102 48.77 -26.71 -13.24
N LEU A 103 48.66 -28.05 -13.20
CA LEU A 103 47.56 -28.73 -12.55
C LEU A 103 47.56 -28.45 -11.04
N SER A 104 48.69 -28.61 -10.35
CA SER A 104 48.81 -28.31 -8.93
C SER A 104 48.43 -26.86 -8.62
N ASP A 105 48.97 -25.90 -9.37
CA ASP A 105 48.72 -24.47 -9.17
C ASP A 105 47.23 -24.12 -9.38
N SER A 106 46.58 -24.74 -10.37
CA SER A 106 45.15 -24.53 -10.64
C SER A 106 44.26 -25.13 -9.56
N ILE A 107 44.62 -26.29 -8.99
CA ILE A 107 43.89 -26.91 -7.87
C ILE A 107 43.99 -26.05 -6.63
N ASP A 108 45.17 -25.51 -6.32
CA ASP A 108 45.36 -24.60 -5.19
C ASP A 108 44.49 -23.33 -5.33
N GLN A 109 44.42 -22.76 -6.53
CA GLN A 109 43.51 -21.64 -6.80
C GLN A 109 42.03 -22.04 -6.68
N MET A 110 41.67 -23.23 -7.15
CA MET A 110 40.31 -23.73 -7.03
C MET A 110 39.90 -23.92 -5.56
N ILE A 111 40.80 -24.38 -4.69
CA ILE A 111 40.54 -24.46 -3.25
C ILE A 111 40.35 -23.07 -2.64
N LEU A 112 41.12 -22.07 -3.07
CA LEU A 112 41.01 -20.70 -2.57
C LEU A 112 39.71 -20.00 -3.01
N TYR A 113 39.28 -20.19 -4.26
CA TYR A 113 38.11 -19.52 -4.83
C TYR A 113 36.81 -20.31 -4.70
N CYS A 114 36.87 -21.64 -4.53
CA CYS A 114 35.69 -22.53 -4.48
C CYS A 114 35.48 -23.27 -3.17
N GLY A 115 36.46 -23.25 -2.26
CA GLY A 115 36.37 -23.96 -0.99
C GLY A 115 35.66 -23.18 0.13
N ARG A 116 35.06 -22.03 -0.17
CA ARG A 116 34.43 -21.14 0.80
C ARG A 116 32.91 -21.14 0.70
#